data_AF-A0A803JXG4-F1
#
_entry.id   AF-A0A803JXG4-F1
#
_cell.length_a   1.000
_cell.length_b   1.000
_cell.length_c   1.000
_cell.angle_alpha   90.00
_cell.angle_beta   90.00
_cell.angle_gamma   90.00
#
_symmetry.space_group_name_H-M   'P 1'
#
loop_
_entity.id
_entity.type
_entity.pdbx_description
1 polymer ?
#
loop_
_entity_poly.entity_id
_entity_poly.type
_entity_poly.pdbx_seq_one_letter_code
_entity_poly.pdbx_strand_id
1 'polypeptide(L)'
;MEFPEPLGDMQELSRELHRVSLLGACGQESPEEEAPELHLHRLLRLREQVKHQRLEVQAVNEASEEISPEALSSEKLSEIAKELLKDIEDVKVSFQNKTMVLQRLIQEKFTHILMLSSSVMNLQQETRDLEEKMYDIRKKRLVLKEQGSAKMLEIQTMKSNWKANREEMKNEKIKRLHKVLKEEIDSVTVLQNVFQNIILASHVDWAKYPQLKDIVLRLETNASSFV
;
A
#
# COMPACT_ATOMS: atom_id res chain seq x y z
N MET A 1 -12.60 0.22 21.80
CA MET A 1 -12.21 0.41 20.39
C MET A 1 -10.91 -0.33 20.22
N GLU A 2 -11.01 -1.56 19.73
CA GLU A 2 -9.86 -2.44 19.51
C GLU A 2 -9.01 -1.88 18.37
N PHE A 3 -7.71 -1.75 18.63
CA PHE A 3 -6.71 -1.37 17.62
C PHE A 3 -6.52 -2.53 16.64
N PRO A 4 -6.46 -2.31 15.32
CA PRO A 4 -6.07 -3.37 14.41
C PRO A 4 -4.56 -3.62 14.56
N GLU A 5 -4.21 -4.89 14.74
CA GLU A 5 -2.86 -5.45 14.90
C GLU A 5 -1.92 -5.10 13.72
N PRO A 6 -0.59 -5.09 13.97
CA PRO A 6 0.39 -4.58 13.01
C PRO A 6 0.71 -5.59 11.91
N LEU A 7 0.88 -5.08 10.69
CA LEU A 7 1.56 -5.69 9.54
C LEU A 7 1.35 -7.21 9.40
N GLY A 8 0.32 -7.58 8.62
CA GLY A 8 0.17 -8.94 8.12
C GLY A 8 1.49 -9.46 7.54
N ASP A 9 1.81 -10.70 7.93
CA ASP A 9 3.06 -11.40 7.66
C ASP A 9 3.61 -11.11 6.26
N MET A 10 4.88 -10.74 6.16
CA MET A 10 5.60 -10.64 4.88
C MET A 10 5.54 -11.96 4.08
N GLN A 11 5.32 -13.08 4.76
CA GLN A 11 5.06 -14.39 4.14
C GLN A 11 3.67 -14.47 3.50
N GLU A 12 2.67 -13.79 4.06
CA GLU A 12 1.32 -13.68 3.48
C GLU A 12 1.36 -12.81 2.22
N LEU A 13 2.08 -11.69 2.25
CA LEU A 13 2.31 -10.85 1.08
C LEU A 13 3.14 -11.55 0.00
N SER A 14 4.14 -12.34 0.39
CA SER A 14 4.90 -13.17 -0.55
C SER A 14 4.05 -14.29 -1.15
N ARG A 15 3.14 -14.89 -0.36
CA ARG A 15 2.18 -15.89 -0.84
C ARG A 15 1.16 -15.27 -1.78
N GLU A 16 0.65 -14.07 -1.46
CA GLU A 16 -0.28 -13.34 -2.32
C GLU A 16 0.38 -12.80 -3.60
N LEU A 17 1.64 -12.37 -3.56
CA LEU A 17 2.39 -12.00 -4.77
C LEU A 17 2.63 -13.21 -5.69
N HIS A 18 2.90 -14.37 -5.11
CA HIS A 18 3.03 -15.62 -5.85
C HIS A 18 1.67 -16.08 -6.42
N ARG A 19 0.59 -15.90 -5.65
CA ARG A 19 -0.79 -16.17 -6.08
C ARG A 19 -1.25 -15.23 -7.19
N VAL A 20 -0.91 -13.95 -7.13
CA VAL A 20 -1.20 -12.95 -8.18
C VAL A 20 -0.39 -13.22 -9.45
N SER A 21 0.84 -13.73 -9.32
CA SER A 21 1.63 -14.20 -10.47
C SER A 21 0.98 -15.40 -11.17
N LEU A 22 0.27 -16.26 -10.42
CA LEU A 22 -0.47 -17.41 -10.96
C LEU A 22 -1.86 -17.02 -11.48
N LEU A 23 -2.52 -16.03 -10.89
CA LEU A 23 -3.85 -15.54 -11.29
C LEU A 23 -3.83 -14.51 -12.43
N GLY A 24 -2.68 -13.88 -12.70
CA GLY A 24 -2.49 -12.96 -13.83
C GLY A 24 -2.52 -13.64 -15.21
N ALA A 25 -2.64 -14.98 -15.26
CA ALA A 25 -2.72 -15.77 -16.49
C ALA A 25 -4.15 -15.86 -17.07
N CYS A 26 -5.04 -14.91 -16.78
CA CYS A 26 -6.41 -14.97 -17.29
C CYS A 26 -6.83 -13.64 -17.93
N GLY A 27 -6.81 -13.63 -19.26
CA GLY A 27 -7.49 -12.59 -20.04
C GLY A 27 -6.80 -12.14 -21.31
N GLN A 28 -6.40 -13.07 -22.20
CA GLN A 28 -6.43 -12.87 -23.65
C GLN A 28 -6.16 -14.22 -24.34
N GLU A 29 -7.05 -14.60 -25.27
CA GLU A 29 -7.03 -15.88 -25.98
C GLU A 29 -5.68 -16.13 -26.65
N SER A 30 -4.92 -17.06 -26.07
CA SER A 30 -3.72 -17.64 -26.66
C SER A 30 -4.13 -18.59 -27.79
N PRO A 31 -3.43 -18.62 -28.94
CA PRO A 31 -3.62 -19.69 -29.91
C PRO A 31 -3.24 -21.02 -29.25
N GLU A 32 -4.25 -21.79 -28.83
CA GLU A 32 -4.18 -23.14 -28.24
C GLU A 32 -2.75 -23.58 -27.90
N GLU A 33 -2.24 -23.08 -26.78
CA GLU A 33 -0.94 -23.49 -26.25
C GLU A 33 -1.11 -24.92 -25.75
N GLU A 34 -0.84 -25.88 -26.63
CA GLU A 34 -0.93 -27.32 -26.36
C GLU A 34 -0.21 -27.61 -25.04
N ALA A 35 -0.96 -28.16 -24.06
CA ALA A 35 -0.46 -28.46 -22.73
C ALA A 35 0.94 -29.12 -22.81
N PRO A 36 1.88 -28.82 -21.89
CA PRO A 36 3.24 -29.39 -21.93
C PRO A 36 3.26 -30.92 -22.05
N GLU A 37 2.27 -31.58 -21.46
CA GLU A 37 2.01 -33.03 -21.58
C GLU A 37 1.68 -33.45 -23.03
N LEU A 38 0.87 -32.67 -23.75
CA LEU A 38 0.56 -32.90 -25.17
C LEU A 38 1.80 -32.68 -26.06
N HIS A 39 2.64 -31.70 -25.74
CA HIS A 39 3.89 -31.46 -26.46
C HIS A 39 4.89 -32.62 -26.27
N LEU A 40 5.04 -33.11 -25.04
CA LEU A 40 5.85 -34.29 -24.74
C LEU A 40 5.31 -35.54 -25.44
N HIS A 41 3.99 -35.75 -25.44
CA HIS A 41 3.35 -36.85 -26.16
C HIS A 41 3.58 -36.78 -27.68
N ARG A 42 3.54 -35.57 -28.27
CA ARG A 42 3.91 -35.37 -29.69
C ARG A 42 5.36 -35.73 -29.97
N LEU A 43 6.29 -35.31 -29.10
CA LEU A 43 7.71 -35.63 -29.25
C LEU A 43 7.97 -37.14 -29.13
N LEU A 44 7.32 -37.83 -28.18
CA LEU A 44 7.42 -39.27 -28.03
C LEU A 44 6.86 -40.01 -29.26
N ARG A 45 5.72 -39.55 -29.81
CA ARG A 45 5.14 -40.09 -31.04
C ARG A 45 6.08 -39.88 -32.24
N LEU A 46 6.64 -38.68 -32.39
CA LEU A 46 7.62 -38.39 -33.44
C LEU A 46 8.87 -39.25 -33.31
N ARG A 47 9.39 -39.46 -32.10
CA ARG A 47 10.52 -40.37 -31.84
C ARG A 47 10.21 -41.79 -32.32
N GLU A 48 9.03 -42.31 -32.00
CA GLU A 48 8.60 -43.64 -32.43
C GLU A 48 8.43 -43.73 -33.94
N GLN A 49 7.87 -42.69 -34.57
CA GLN A 49 7.72 -42.59 -36.02
C GLN A 49 9.08 -42.58 -36.73
N VAL A 50 10.04 -41.80 -36.24
CA VAL A 50 11.42 -41.77 -36.77
C VAL A 50 12.11 -43.13 -36.60
N LYS A 51 11.92 -43.78 -35.45
CA LYS A 51 12.44 -45.13 -35.20
C LYS A 51 11.85 -46.14 -36.19
N HIS A 52 10.55 -46.05 -36.46
CA HIS A 52 9.86 -46.92 -37.41
C HIS A 52 10.36 -46.69 -38.84
N GLN A 53 10.41 -45.44 -39.30
CA GLN A 53 10.93 -45.09 -40.63
C GLN A 53 12.37 -45.59 -40.83
N ARG A 54 13.22 -45.51 -39.79
CA ARG A 54 14.58 -46.05 -39.85
C ARG A 54 14.59 -47.56 -40.08
N LEU A 55 13.71 -48.29 -39.41
CA LEU A 55 13.61 -49.75 -39.55
C LEU A 55 13.05 -50.15 -40.92
N GLU A 56 12.08 -49.41 -41.45
CA GLU A 56 11.58 -49.62 -42.81
C GLU A 56 12.69 -49.43 -43.86
N VAL A 57 13.45 -48.33 -43.76
CA VAL A 57 14.59 -48.09 -44.67
C VAL A 57 15.65 -49.17 -44.54
N GLN A 58 15.96 -49.60 -43.31
CA GLN A 58 16.90 -50.69 -43.07
C GLN A 58 16.41 -52.02 -43.68
N ALA A 59 15.14 -52.37 -43.49
CA ALA A 59 14.56 -53.60 -44.04
C ALA A 59 14.50 -53.59 -45.57
N VAL A 60 14.16 -52.46 -46.18
CA VAL A 60 14.18 -52.29 -47.64
C VAL A 60 15.60 -52.46 -48.19
N ASN A 61 16.60 -51.94 -47.48
CA ASN A 61 18.00 -52.07 -47.86
C ASN A 61 18.55 -53.50 -47.64
N GLU A 62 18.05 -54.24 -46.65
CA GLU A 62 18.41 -55.65 -46.44
C GLU A 62 17.70 -56.58 -47.44
N ALA A 63 16.51 -56.20 -47.92
CA ALA A 63 15.71 -56.96 -48.89
C ALA A 63 16.06 -56.68 -50.37
N SER A 64 16.91 -55.69 -50.64
CA SER A 64 17.37 -55.41 -52.01
C SER A 64 18.38 -56.48 -52.44
N GLU A 65 18.04 -57.27 -53.46
CA GLU A 65 19.00 -58.17 -54.12
C GLU A 65 20.05 -57.35 -54.88
N GLU A 66 21.34 -57.64 -54.68
CA GLU A 66 22.41 -57.10 -55.53
C GLU A 66 22.20 -57.64 -56.96
N ILE A 67 21.73 -56.77 -57.86
CA ILE A 67 21.55 -57.11 -59.26
C ILE A 67 22.92 -57.36 -59.88
N SER A 68 23.19 -58.60 -60.32
CA SER A 68 24.42 -58.92 -61.05
C SER A 68 24.50 -58.11 -62.35
N PRO A 69 25.60 -57.39 -62.61
CA PRO A 69 25.75 -56.52 -63.78
C PRO A 69 25.70 -57.28 -65.13
N GLU A 70 25.81 -58.61 -65.12
CA GLU A 70 25.82 -59.47 -66.30
C GLU A 70 24.42 -59.72 -66.91
N ALA A 71 23.33 -59.40 -66.19
CA ALA A 71 21.95 -59.71 -66.59
C ALA A 71 21.18 -58.55 -67.27
N LEU A 72 21.74 -57.35 -67.38
CA LEU A 72 21.08 -56.14 -67.89
C LEU A 72 21.80 -55.55 -69.11
N SER A 73 21.04 -55.10 -70.12
CA SER A 73 21.62 -54.35 -71.23
C SER A 73 22.12 -52.98 -70.76
N SER A 74 23.23 -52.51 -71.34
CA SER A 74 23.86 -51.22 -71.01
C SER A 74 22.89 -50.04 -71.05
N GLU A 75 21.88 -50.09 -71.92
CA GLU A 75 20.85 -49.05 -72.07
C GLU A 75 19.91 -48.98 -70.85
N LYS A 76 19.51 -50.14 -70.30
CA LYS A 76 18.68 -50.21 -69.07
C LYS A 76 19.45 -49.75 -67.83
N LEU A 77 20.74 -50.09 -67.74
CA LEU A 77 21.60 -49.58 -66.66
C LEU A 77 21.74 -48.06 -66.72
N SER A 78 21.86 -47.48 -67.92
CA SER A 78 21.90 -46.03 -68.09
C SER A 78 20.58 -45.36 -67.71
N GLU A 79 19.44 -45.99 -67.95
CA GLU A 79 18.12 -45.44 -67.62
C GLU A 79 17.88 -45.44 -66.10
N ILE A 80 18.16 -46.56 -65.44
CA ILE A 80 18.10 -46.69 -63.97
C ILE A 80 19.02 -45.66 -63.29
N ALA A 81 20.24 -45.47 -63.81
CA ALA A 81 21.18 -44.49 -63.25
C ALA A 81 20.65 -43.05 -63.36
N LYS A 82 19.97 -42.70 -64.46
CA LYS A 82 19.36 -41.36 -64.64
C LYS A 82 18.18 -41.16 -63.69
N GLU A 83 17.34 -42.18 -63.52
CA GLU A 83 16.21 -42.15 -62.60
C GLU A 83 16.67 -41.98 -61.15
N LEU A 84 17.65 -42.79 -60.71
CA LEU A 84 18.25 -42.65 -59.37
C LEU A 84 18.90 -41.29 -59.14
N LEU A 85 19.60 -40.73 -60.13
CA LEU A 85 20.18 -39.39 -60.01
C LEU A 85 19.10 -38.31 -59.86
N LYS A 86 17.99 -38.45 -60.58
CA LYS A 86 16.85 -37.55 -60.46
C LYS A 86 16.21 -37.66 -59.07
N ASP A 87 15.97 -38.89 -58.59
CA ASP A 87 15.39 -39.14 -57.27
C ASP A 87 16.28 -38.58 -56.14
N ILE A 88 17.61 -38.73 -56.26
CA ILE A 88 18.56 -38.16 -55.30
C ILE A 88 18.46 -36.62 -55.29
N GLU A 89 18.40 -35.98 -56.45
CA GLU A 89 18.29 -34.52 -56.51
C GLU A 89 16.93 -34.04 -55.98
N ASP A 90 15.83 -34.73 -56.30
CA ASP A 90 14.49 -34.42 -55.79
C ASP A 90 14.44 -34.54 -54.25
N VAL A 91 15.01 -35.60 -53.68
CA VAL A 91 15.13 -35.78 -52.23
C VAL A 91 15.99 -34.69 -51.59
N LYS A 92 17.12 -34.33 -52.22
CA LYS A 92 18.01 -33.27 -51.73
C LYS A 92 17.33 -31.90 -51.70
N VAL A 93 16.64 -31.53 -52.78
CA VAL A 93 15.86 -30.28 -52.85
C VAL A 93 14.74 -30.29 -51.80
N SER A 94 14.03 -31.41 -51.65
CA SER A 94 13.00 -31.57 -50.62
C SER A 94 13.56 -31.40 -49.20
N PHE A 95 14.71 -32.01 -48.90
CA PHE A 95 15.39 -31.88 -47.61
C PHE A 95 15.83 -30.44 -47.33
N GLN A 96 16.44 -29.77 -48.31
CA GLN A 96 16.86 -28.38 -48.18
C GLN A 96 15.67 -27.45 -47.93
N ASN A 97 14.58 -27.60 -48.67
CA ASN A 97 13.36 -26.81 -48.49
C ASN A 97 12.76 -27.01 -47.09
N LYS A 98 12.65 -28.26 -46.62
CA LYS A 98 12.15 -28.55 -45.26
C LYS A 98 13.04 -27.94 -44.18
N THR A 99 14.36 -28.04 -44.33
CA THR A 99 15.33 -27.45 -43.39
C THR A 99 15.20 -25.93 -43.34
N MET A 100 15.08 -25.26 -44.50
CA MET A 100 14.90 -23.81 -44.55
C MET A 100 13.61 -23.35 -43.89
N VAL A 101 12.50 -24.07 -44.09
CA VAL A 101 11.22 -23.76 -43.44
C VAL A 101 11.32 -23.90 -41.94
N LEU A 102 11.93 -24.99 -41.44
CA LEU A 102 12.16 -25.20 -40.02
C LEU A 102 13.03 -24.09 -39.41
N GLN A 103 14.11 -23.70 -40.09
CA GLN A 103 15.00 -22.63 -39.61
C GLN A 103 14.27 -21.28 -39.49
N ARG A 104 13.40 -20.94 -40.46
CA ARG A 104 12.58 -19.72 -40.40
C ARG A 104 11.59 -19.74 -39.23
N LEU A 105 10.90 -20.86 -39.02
CA LEU A 105 9.98 -21.02 -37.88
C LEU A 105 10.70 -20.86 -36.54
N ILE A 106 11.88 -21.48 -36.39
CA ILE A 106 12.71 -21.35 -35.19
C ILE A 106 13.08 -19.87 -34.99
N GLN A 107 13.59 -19.20 -36.02
CA GLN A 107 13.98 -17.80 -35.94
C GLN A 107 12.80 -16.88 -35.58
N GLU A 108 11.63 -17.11 -36.15
CA GLU A 108 10.41 -16.37 -35.82
C GLU A 108 10.05 -16.55 -34.34
N LYS A 109 10.00 -17.79 -33.85
CA LYS A 109 9.71 -18.07 -32.44
C LYS A 109 10.73 -17.44 -31.49
N PHE A 110 12.02 -17.53 -31.81
CA PHE A 110 13.06 -16.85 -31.02
C PHE A 110 12.89 -15.32 -31.03
N THR A 111 12.51 -14.73 -32.16
CA THR A 111 12.24 -13.29 -32.25
C THR A 111 11.08 -12.90 -31.33
N HIS A 112 9.98 -13.66 -31.33
CA HIS A 112 8.87 -13.43 -30.42
C HIS A 112 9.27 -13.56 -28.94
N ILE A 113 10.05 -14.60 -28.59
CA ILE A 113 10.55 -14.79 -27.23
C ILE A 113 11.40 -13.60 -26.78
N LEU A 114 12.28 -13.10 -27.66
CA LEU A 114 13.13 -11.94 -27.36
C LEU A 114 12.32 -10.66 -27.19
N MET A 115 11.33 -10.41 -28.05
CA MET A 115 10.42 -9.27 -27.90
C MET A 115 9.66 -9.34 -26.58
N LEU A 116 9.10 -10.50 -26.24
CA LEU A 116 8.38 -10.69 -24.98
C LEU A 116 9.31 -10.49 -23.78
N SER A 117 10.51 -11.06 -23.82
CA SER A 117 11.52 -10.91 -22.76
C SER A 117 11.90 -9.44 -22.57
N SER A 118 12.06 -8.69 -23.66
CA SER A 118 12.32 -7.24 -23.59
C SER A 118 11.14 -6.49 -22.94
N SER A 119 9.90 -6.81 -23.32
CA SER A 119 8.71 -6.21 -22.69
C SER A 119 8.62 -6.53 -21.21
N VAL A 120 8.88 -7.78 -20.81
CA VAL A 120 8.92 -8.21 -19.40
C VAL A 120 9.99 -7.43 -18.64
N MET A 121 11.20 -7.27 -19.19
CA MET A 121 12.27 -6.50 -18.56
C MET A 121 11.88 -5.02 -18.36
N ASN A 122 11.22 -4.41 -19.35
CA ASN A 122 10.75 -3.02 -19.25
C ASN A 122 9.70 -2.86 -18.15
N LEU A 123 8.68 -3.73 -18.11
CA LEU A 123 7.65 -3.71 -17.08
C LEU A 123 8.22 -3.94 -15.67
N GLN A 124 9.21 -4.83 -15.55
CA GLN A 124 9.92 -5.04 -14.29
C GLN A 124 10.70 -3.79 -13.86
N GLN A 125 11.28 -3.05 -14.80
CA GLN A 125 11.94 -1.78 -14.49
C GLN A 125 10.95 -0.72 -14.01
N GLU A 126 9.84 -0.55 -14.72
CA GLU A 126 8.78 0.38 -14.32
C GLU A 126 8.21 0.06 -12.93
N THR A 127 8.06 -1.24 -12.62
CA THR A 127 7.63 -1.71 -11.29
C THR A 127 8.62 -1.25 -10.21
N ARG A 128 9.92 -1.44 -10.43
CA ARG A 128 10.97 -1.00 -9.48
C ARG A 128 10.94 0.52 -9.26
N ASP A 129 10.79 1.29 -10.34
CA ASP A 129 10.72 2.76 -10.26
C ASP A 129 9.48 3.24 -9.46
N LEU A 130 8.34 2.55 -9.62
CA LEU A 130 7.13 2.83 -8.85
C LEU A 130 7.25 2.43 -7.38
N GLU A 131 7.89 1.30 -7.09
CA GLU A 131 8.18 0.85 -5.73
C GLU A 131 9.07 1.86 -4.98
N GLU A 132 10.08 2.41 -5.64
CA GLU A 132 10.94 3.46 -5.08
C GLU A 132 10.13 4.73 -4.77
N LYS A 133 9.30 5.20 -5.71
CA LYS A 133 8.40 6.34 -5.48
C LYS A 133 7.45 6.09 -4.32
N MET A 134 6.91 4.89 -4.20
CA MET A 134 6.04 4.48 -3.10
C MET A 134 6.77 4.48 -1.76
N TYR A 135 8.02 4.02 -1.73
CA TYR A 135 8.87 4.08 -0.55
C TYR A 135 9.08 5.52 -0.08
N ASP A 136 9.41 6.43 -0.99
CA ASP A 136 9.58 7.85 -0.69
C ASP A 136 8.31 8.51 -0.14
N ILE A 137 7.15 8.21 -0.72
CA ILE A 137 5.86 8.71 -0.23
C ILE A 137 5.59 8.19 1.19
N ARG A 138 5.85 6.90 1.46
CA ARG A 138 5.69 6.31 2.81
C ARG A 138 6.61 7.00 3.82
N LYS A 139 7.87 7.26 3.45
CA LYS A 139 8.83 7.98 4.29
C LYS A 139 8.36 9.41 4.60
N LYS A 140 7.94 10.18 3.59
CA LYS A 140 7.39 11.53 3.77
C LYS A 140 6.15 11.53 4.66
N ARG A 141 5.25 10.56 4.48
CA ARG A 141 4.03 10.41 5.29
C ARG A 141 4.34 10.15 6.76
N LEU A 142 5.35 9.32 7.03
CA LEU A 142 5.76 9.03 8.40
C LEU A 142 6.25 10.29 9.12
N VAL A 143 7.15 11.04 8.48
CA VAL A 143 7.65 12.31 9.04
C VAL A 143 6.51 13.30 9.30
N LEU A 144 5.57 13.44 8.36
CA LEU A 144 4.40 14.32 8.55
C LEU A 144 3.51 13.86 9.71
N LYS A 145 3.35 12.55 9.91
CA LYS A 145 2.57 12.00 11.03
C LYS A 145 3.21 12.32 12.38
N GLU A 146 4.53 12.18 12.48
CA GLU A 146 5.31 12.53 13.68
C GLU A 146 5.27 14.04 13.97
N GLN A 147 5.43 14.88 12.95
CA GLN A 147 5.31 16.32 13.10
C GLN A 147 3.89 16.75 13.49
N GLY A 148 2.88 16.11 12.91
CA GLY A 148 1.48 16.37 13.21
C GLY A 148 1.13 16.01 14.66
N SER A 149 1.58 14.87 15.17
CA SER A 149 1.36 14.48 16.56
C SER A 149 2.08 15.42 17.54
N ALA A 150 3.33 15.81 17.23
CA ALA A 150 4.07 16.78 18.04
C ALA A 150 3.36 18.13 18.14
N LYS A 151 2.91 18.70 17.01
CA LYS A 151 2.14 19.96 16.99
C LYS A 151 0.81 19.84 17.73
N MET A 152 0.15 18.69 17.66
CA MET A 152 -1.11 18.47 18.40
C MET A 152 -0.88 18.49 19.92
N LEU A 153 0.19 17.86 20.40
CA LEU A 153 0.58 17.90 21.81
C LEU A 153 0.95 19.32 22.26
N GLU A 154 1.64 20.08 21.42
CA GLU A 154 1.93 21.50 21.67
C GLU A 154 0.65 22.33 21.80
N ILE A 155 -0.30 22.18 20.88
CA ILE A 155 -1.60 22.86 20.92
C ILE A 155 -2.38 22.49 22.19
N GLN A 156 -2.39 21.21 22.58
CA GLN A 156 -3.07 20.77 23.80
C GLN A 156 -2.45 21.39 25.06
N THR A 157 -1.11 21.38 25.13
CA THR A 157 -0.36 21.99 26.23
C THR A 157 -0.65 23.49 26.33
N MET A 158 -0.53 24.21 25.21
CA MET A 158 -0.86 25.64 25.16
C MET A 158 -2.30 25.90 25.58
N LYS A 159 -3.27 25.12 25.07
CA LYS A 159 -4.69 25.25 25.44
C LYS A 159 -4.93 25.06 26.94
N SER A 160 -4.25 24.11 27.56
CA SER A 160 -4.32 23.90 29.02
C SER A 160 -3.79 25.14 29.77
N ASN A 161 -2.62 25.62 29.36
CA ASN A 161 -1.98 26.80 29.98
C ASN A 161 -2.84 28.06 29.82
N TRP A 162 -3.42 28.29 28.64
CA TRP A 162 -4.34 29.40 28.40
C TRP A 162 -5.57 29.37 29.31
N LYS A 163 -6.13 28.17 29.55
CA LYS A 163 -7.25 28.00 30.49
C LYS A 163 -6.84 28.29 31.92
N ALA A 164 -5.70 27.74 32.37
CA ALA A 164 -5.18 27.96 33.71
C ALA A 164 -4.92 29.45 33.97
N ASN A 165 -4.20 30.13 33.07
CA ASN A 165 -3.92 31.55 33.17
C ASN A 165 -5.19 32.42 33.14
N ARG A 166 -6.19 32.05 32.32
CA ARG A 166 -7.49 32.74 32.32
C ARG A 166 -8.18 32.64 33.69
N GLU A 167 -8.14 31.47 34.32
CA GLU A 167 -8.78 31.26 35.62
C GLU A 167 -8.02 31.94 36.76
N GLU A 168 -6.69 31.91 36.71
CA GLU A 168 -5.83 32.68 37.62
C GLU A 168 -6.13 34.18 37.57
N MET A 169 -6.25 34.75 36.37
CA MET A 169 -6.59 36.17 36.19
C MET A 169 -7.98 36.53 36.73
N LYS A 170 -8.97 35.63 36.61
CA LYS A 170 -10.30 35.85 37.23
C LYS A 170 -10.19 35.79 38.75
N ASN A 171 -9.50 34.79 39.29
CA ASN A 171 -9.28 34.64 40.72
C ASN A 171 -8.59 35.88 41.30
N GLU A 172 -7.62 36.44 40.58
CA GLU A 172 -6.91 37.65 41.00
C GLU A 172 -7.81 38.90 40.98
N LYS A 173 -8.73 39.00 40.00
CA LYS A 173 -9.76 40.06 40.02
C LYS A 173 -10.71 39.90 41.20
N ILE A 174 -11.17 38.68 41.48
CA ILE A 174 -12.05 38.37 42.61
C ILE A 174 -11.35 38.68 43.95
N LYS A 175 -10.08 38.33 44.11
CA LYS A 175 -9.29 38.67 45.31
C LYS A 175 -9.20 40.18 45.52
N ARG A 176 -8.96 40.97 44.47
CA ARG A 176 -8.93 42.43 44.55
C ARG A 176 -10.28 43.02 44.97
N LEU A 177 -11.38 42.53 44.40
CA LEU A 177 -12.72 42.97 44.78
C LEU A 177 -13.04 42.63 46.24
N HIS A 178 -12.72 41.42 46.70
CA HIS A 178 -12.88 41.06 48.11
C HIS A 178 -12.06 41.96 49.04
N LYS A 179 -10.84 42.34 48.63
CA LYS A 179 -10.01 43.27 49.41
C LYS A 179 -10.67 44.64 49.55
N VAL A 180 -11.17 45.22 48.45
CA VAL A 180 -11.86 46.52 48.47
C VAL A 180 -13.14 46.44 49.30
N LEU A 181 -13.96 45.41 49.10
CA LEU A 181 -15.18 45.21 49.87
C LEU A 181 -14.89 45.10 51.37
N LYS A 182 -13.82 44.40 51.75
CA LYS A 182 -13.40 44.29 53.14
C LYS A 182 -13.00 45.64 53.73
N GLU A 183 -12.21 46.44 52.99
CA GLU A 183 -11.82 47.80 53.42
C GLU A 183 -13.04 48.73 53.58
N GLU A 184 -14.03 48.62 52.70
CA GLU A 184 -15.30 49.37 52.81
C GLU A 184 -16.13 48.92 54.02
N ILE A 185 -16.26 47.62 54.26
CA ILE A 185 -16.96 47.07 55.43
C ILE A 185 -16.29 47.53 56.72
N ASP A 186 -14.95 47.42 56.80
CA ASP A 186 -14.18 47.86 57.96
C ASP A 186 -14.41 49.36 58.23
N SER A 187 -14.44 50.19 57.17
CA SER A 187 -14.72 51.63 57.25
C SER A 187 -16.14 51.93 57.75
N VAL A 188 -17.15 51.21 57.23
CA VAL A 188 -18.55 51.35 57.66
C VAL A 188 -18.70 50.92 59.12
N THR A 189 -18.06 49.82 59.54
CA THR A 189 -18.10 49.36 60.94
C THR A 189 -17.49 50.41 61.88
N VAL A 190 -16.35 51.02 61.52
CA VAL A 190 -15.79 52.13 62.31
C VAL A 190 -16.75 53.32 62.39
N LEU A 191 -17.37 53.70 61.27
CA LEU A 191 -18.34 54.81 61.24
C LEU A 191 -19.60 54.51 62.06
N GLN A 192 -20.14 53.29 61.96
CA GLN A 192 -21.25 52.80 62.78
C GLN A 192 -20.93 52.93 64.27
N ASN A 193 -19.75 52.46 64.70
CA ASN A 193 -19.29 52.54 66.09
C ASN A 193 -19.16 54.00 66.58
N VAL A 194 -18.64 54.91 65.74
CA VAL A 194 -18.52 56.34 66.08
C VAL A 194 -19.91 56.96 66.27
N PHE A 195 -20.86 56.73 65.36
CA PHE A 195 -22.21 57.28 65.48
C PHE A 195 -22.97 56.72 66.68
N GLN A 196 -22.86 55.42 66.96
CA GLN A 196 -23.43 54.81 68.17
C GLN A 196 -22.93 55.52 69.43
N ASN A 197 -21.61 55.70 69.55
CA ASN A 197 -20.99 56.37 70.70
C ASN A 197 -21.47 57.82 70.86
N ILE A 198 -21.60 58.58 69.76
CA ILE A 198 -22.11 59.95 69.80
C ILE A 198 -23.56 60.00 70.28
N ILE A 199 -24.44 59.14 69.75
CA ILE A 199 -25.86 59.11 70.13
C ILE A 199 -25.99 58.76 71.62
N LEU A 200 -25.24 57.76 72.10
CA LEU A 200 -25.21 57.36 73.51
C LEU A 200 -24.70 58.51 74.41
N ALA A 201 -23.63 59.19 74.02
CA ALA A 201 -23.04 60.29 74.79
C ALA A 201 -23.90 61.58 74.79
N SER A 202 -24.75 61.76 73.78
CA SER A 202 -25.60 62.95 73.64
C SER A 202 -26.80 62.97 74.60
N HIS A 203 -27.03 61.90 75.38
CA HIS A 203 -28.14 61.75 76.33
C HIS A 203 -29.55 62.04 75.75
N VAL A 204 -29.72 61.89 74.43
CA VAL A 204 -31.01 62.04 73.75
C VAL A 204 -31.86 60.79 74.01
N ASP A 205 -33.11 60.94 74.43
CA ASP A 205 -34.07 59.83 74.62
C ASP A 205 -34.53 59.24 73.27
N TRP A 206 -33.62 58.57 72.57
CA TRP A 206 -33.83 58.03 71.23
C TRP A 206 -34.93 56.98 71.16
N ALA A 207 -35.25 56.31 72.27
CA ALA A 207 -36.35 55.35 72.36
C ALA A 207 -37.75 55.99 72.25
N LYS A 208 -37.89 57.30 72.54
CA LYS A 208 -39.16 58.04 72.45
C LYS A 208 -39.52 58.42 71.01
N TYR A 209 -38.52 58.55 70.14
CA TYR A 209 -38.71 58.95 68.75
C TYR A 209 -38.60 57.71 67.84
N PRO A 210 -39.71 57.26 67.20
CA PRO A 210 -39.72 56.03 66.42
C PRO A 210 -38.66 55.98 65.32
N GLN A 211 -38.39 57.13 64.69
CA GLN A 211 -37.41 57.26 63.61
C GLN A 211 -35.96 57.11 64.13
N LEU A 212 -35.66 57.67 65.31
CA LEU A 212 -34.32 57.60 65.89
C LEU A 212 -34.05 56.21 66.47
N LYS A 213 -35.07 55.58 67.06
CA LYS A 213 -35.03 54.18 67.49
C LYS A 213 -34.70 53.22 66.33
N ASP A 214 -35.33 53.40 65.17
CA ASP A 214 -35.04 52.58 63.98
C ASP A 214 -33.60 52.77 63.48
N ILE A 215 -33.10 54.01 63.48
CA ILE A 215 -31.71 54.31 63.09
C ILE A 215 -30.71 53.66 64.05
N VAL A 216 -30.91 53.77 65.36
CA VAL A 216 -30.00 53.18 66.36
C VAL A 216 -30.00 51.65 66.28
N LEU A 217 -31.16 51.01 66.13
CA LEU A 217 -31.25 49.55 65.97
C LEU A 217 -30.55 49.05 64.69
N ARG A 218 -30.63 49.82 63.59
CA ARG A 218 -29.90 49.51 62.35
C ARG A 218 -28.40 49.73 62.47
N LEU A 219 -27.96 50.65 63.32
CA LEU A 219 -26.55 50.83 63.62
C LEU A 219 -26.01 49.67 64.48
N GLU A 220 -26.81 49.09 65.37
CA GLU A 220 -26.44 47.92 66.18
C GLU A 220 -26.27 46.64 65.34
N THR A 221 -26.98 46.52 64.21
CA THR A 221 -26.69 45.48 63.22
C THR A 221 -25.42 45.82 62.44
N ASN A 222 -24.29 45.28 62.90
CA ASN A 222 -22.99 45.48 62.28
C ASN A 222 -23.00 45.09 60.80
N ALA A 223 -22.38 45.89 59.95
CA ALA A 223 -22.20 45.57 58.53
C ALA A 223 -21.51 44.20 58.31
N SER A 224 -20.74 43.71 59.30
CA SER A 224 -20.09 42.40 59.29
C SER A 224 -21.05 41.19 59.35
N SER A 225 -22.34 41.38 59.69
CA SER A 225 -23.32 40.28 59.67
C SER A 225 -23.88 39.99 58.27
N PHE A 226 -23.47 40.74 57.26
CA PHE A 226 -23.97 40.65 55.87
C PHE A 226 -22.96 40.04 54.88
N VAL A 227 -21.82 39.54 55.37
CA VAL A 227 -20.81 38.74 54.64
C VAL A 227 -20.84 37.31 55.14
#